data_AF-A0A2V2SUQ0-F1
#
_entry.id   AF-A0A2V2SUQ0-F1
#
_cell.length_a   1.000
_cell.length_b   1.000
_cell.length_c   1.000
_cell.angle_alpha   90.00
_cell.angle_beta   90.00
_cell.angle_gamma   90.00
#
_symmetry.space_group_name_H-M   'P 1'
#
loop_
_entity.id
_entity.type
_entity.pdbx_description
1 polymer ?
#
loop_
_entity_poly.entity_id
_entity_poly.type
_entity_poly.pdbx_seq_one_letter_code
_entity_poly.pdbx_strand_id
1 'polypeptide(L)'
;EPASAPAGDGMAQLKKAKVALVTRRAELRKAEQDGAGEAQLALLREALAEAERQLHAAEDASGKPAPDLQRIDKRPVDAATRALKTELAYARADLKKLEREGADEARLAAARERLAAAQSALAARDTE
;
A
#
# COMPACT_ATOMS: atom_id res chain seq x y z
N GLU A 1 2.67 38.47 -6.37
CA GLU A 1 2.46 37.53 -7.49
C GLU A 1 3.70 36.64 -7.56
N PRO A 2 3.64 35.34 -7.24
CA PRO A 2 4.83 34.50 -7.34
C PRO A 2 4.97 33.97 -8.76
N ALA A 3 6.13 34.21 -9.35
CA ALA A 3 6.48 33.78 -10.69
C ALA A 3 6.53 32.26 -10.79
N SER A 4 5.75 31.69 -11.71
CA SER A 4 5.88 30.30 -12.13
C SER A 4 7.22 30.10 -12.85
N ALA A 5 8.19 29.49 -12.17
CA ALA A 5 9.35 28.91 -12.85
C ALA A 5 8.88 27.84 -13.86
N PRO A 6 9.55 27.68 -15.01
CA PRO A 6 9.14 26.70 -16.01
C PRO A 6 9.15 25.29 -15.40
N ALA A 7 8.07 24.54 -15.61
CA ALA A 7 7.81 23.24 -14.98
C ALA A 7 8.93 22.17 -15.18
N GLY A 8 9.86 22.40 -16.10
CA GLY A 8 11.05 21.54 -16.30
C GLY A 8 12.12 21.68 -15.21
N ASP A 9 12.33 22.89 -14.67
CA ASP A 9 13.42 23.18 -13.73
C ASP A 9 13.08 22.71 -12.31
N GLY A 10 11.84 22.93 -11.85
CA GLY A 10 11.39 22.49 -10.52
C GLY A 10 11.47 20.96 -10.35
N MET A 11 11.10 20.21 -11.38
CA MET A 11 11.19 18.75 -11.38
C MET A 11 12.64 18.24 -11.45
N ALA A 12 13.54 18.94 -12.15
CA ALA A 12 14.95 18.61 -12.14
C ALA A 12 15.59 18.87 -10.76
N GLN A 13 15.24 19.98 -10.11
CA GLN A 13 15.70 20.29 -8.75
C GLN A 13 15.17 19.28 -7.73
N LEU A 14 13.89 18.87 -7.84
CA LEU A 14 13.34 17.82 -6.99
C LEU A 14 14.11 16.50 -7.11
N LYS A 15 14.46 16.08 -8.33
CA LYS A 15 15.27 14.86 -8.55
C LYS A 15 16.65 15.00 -7.90
N LYS A 16 17.32 16.13 -8.07
CA LYS A 16 18.63 16.39 -7.44
C LYS A 16 18.56 16.36 -5.91
N ALA A 17 17.57 17.02 -5.33
CA ALA A 17 17.37 17.04 -3.88
C ALA A 17 17.10 15.63 -3.31
N LYS A 18 16.32 14.79 -4.01
CA LYS A 18 16.11 13.38 -3.62
C LYS A 18 17.40 12.56 -3.64
N VAL A 19 18.21 12.72 -4.69
CA VAL A 19 19.51 12.04 -4.78
C VAL A 19 20.42 12.50 -3.63
N ALA A 20 20.50 13.81 -3.38
CA ALA A 20 21.29 14.36 -2.28
C ALA A 20 20.86 13.79 -0.92
N LEU A 21 19.55 13.73 -0.64
CA LEU A 21 19.03 13.14 0.61
C LEU A 21 19.45 11.68 0.78
N VAL A 22 19.29 10.85 -0.26
CA VAL A 22 19.68 9.43 -0.20
C VAL A 22 21.19 9.29 0.02
N THR A 23 22.01 10.09 -0.65
CA THR A 23 23.46 10.11 -0.46
C THR A 23 23.82 10.47 0.98
N ARG A 24 23.24 11.53 1.55
CA ARG A 24 23.51 11.93 2.95
C ARG A 24 23.10 10.86 3.97
N ARG A 25 21.96 10.18 3.74
CA ARG A 25 21.54 9.05 4.59
C ARG A 25 22.52 7.88 4.50
N ALA A 26 23.04 7.58 3.31
CA ALA A 26 24.01 6.52 3.12
C ALA A 26 25.37 6.85 3.77
N GLU A 27 25.84 8.08 3.63
CA GLU A 27 27.06 8.58 4.28
C GLU A 27 26.97 8.52 5.80
N LEU A 28 25.85 8.99 6.39
CA LEU A 28 25.62 8.90 7.84
C LEU A 28 25.60 7.45 8.31
N ARG A 29 24.82 6.57 7.66
CA ARG A 29 24.76 5.14 8.01
C ARG A 29 26.13 4.48 7.93
N LYS A 30 26.91 4.78 6.89
CA LYS A 30 28.26 4.23 6.72
C LYS A 30 29.18 4.72 7.85
N ALA A 31 29.17 6.01 8.17
CA ALA A 31 29.97 6.55 9.26
C ALA A 31 29.60 5.94 10.62
N GLU A 32 28.31 5.68 10.86
CA GLU A 32 27.85 4.96 12.07
C GLU A 32 28.36 3.51 12.10
N GLN A 33 28.30 2.79 10.97
CA GLN A 33 28.81 1.42 10.85
C GLN A 33 30.34 1.34 11.02
N ASP A 34 31.05 2.34 10.50
CA ASP A 34 32.51 2.45 10.60
C ASP A 34 32.97 2.95 11.99
N GLY A 35 32.04 3.25 12.90
CA GLY A 35 32.35 3.72 14.26
C GLY A 35 32.97 5.13 14.29
N ALA A 36 32.57 6.00 13.35
CA ALA A 36 33.06 7.38 13.29
C ALA A 36 32.76 8.14 14.59
N GLY A 37 33.64 9.09 14.94
CA GLY A 37 33.48 9.88 16.15
C GLY A 37 32.28 10.84 16.10
N GLU A 38 31.75 11.20 17.27
CA GLU A 38 30.54 12.03 17.39
C GLU A 38 30.63 13.38 16.67
N ALA A 39 31.81 14.00 16.59
CA ALA A 39 31.98 15.25 15.83
C ALA A 39 31.69 15.06 14.32
N GLN A 40 32.13 13.95 13.75
CA GLN A 40 31.86 13.61 12.34
C GLN A 40 30.39 13.23 12.14
N LEU A 41 29.82 12.47 13.07
CA LEU A 41 28.39 12.12 13.03
C LEU A 41 27.49 13.36 13.15
N ALA A 42 27.85 14.34 13.99
CA ALA A 42 27.12 15.59 14.14
C ALA A 42 27.08 16.38 12.82
N LEU A 43 28.22 16.50 12.13
CA LEU A 43 28.30 17.15 10.82
C LEU A 43 27.44 16.44 9.76
N LEU A 44 27.45 15.10 9.75
CA LEU A 44 26.64 14.31 8.83
C LEU A 44 25.14 14.41 9.12
N ARG A 45 24.75 14.50 10.40
CA ARG A 45 23.36 14.75 10.82
C ARG A 45 22.88 16.15 10.42
N GLU A 46 23.72 17.16 10.55
CA GLU A 46 23.41 18.52 10.10
C GLU A 46 23.27 18.58 8.57
N ALA A 47 24.19 17.96 7.83
CA ALA A 47 24.12 17.87 6.37
C ALA A 47 22.88 17.10 5.90
N LEU A 48 22.45 16.08 6.64
CA LEU A 48 21.20 15.37 6.37
C LEU A 48 19.98 16.28 6.58
N ALA A 49 19.92 17.00 7.70
CA ALA A 49 18.83 17.93 8.00
C ALA A 49 18.71 19.06 6.96
N GLU A 50 19.84 19.55 6.45
CA GLU A 50 19.86 20.52 5.35
C GLU A 50 19.33 19.91 4.05
N ALA A 51 19.72 18.67 3.71
CA ALA A 51 19.19 17.98 2.54
C ALA A 51 17.67 17.73 2.64
N GLU A 52 17.14 17.49 3.84
CA GLU A 52 15.70 17.37 4.09
C GLU A 52 14.98 18.70 3.83
N ARG A 53 15.50 19.83 4.34
CA ARG A 53 14.95 21.16 4.06
C ARG A 53 14.97 21.50 2.58
N GLN A 54 16.06 21.18 1.89
CA GLN A 54 16.18 21.39 0.44
C GLN A 54 15.21 20.52 -0.35
N LEU A 55 14.96 19.27 0.08
CA LEU A 55 13.96 18.42 -0.53
C LEU A 55 12.56 19.04 -0.42
N HIS A 56 12.17 19.52 0.77
CA HIS A 56 10.87 20.17 0.96
C HIS A 56 10.72 21.42 0.09
N ALA A 57 11.73 22.30 0.07
CA ALA A 57 11.70 23.48 -0.80
C ALA A 57 11.60 23.11 -2.30
N ALA A 58 12.27 22.03 -2.71
CA ALA A 58 12.18 21.54 -4.09
C ALA A 58 10.85 20.86 -4.41
N GLU A 59 10.19 20.22 -3.42
CA GLU A 59 8.84 19.68 -3.56
C GLU A 59 7.82 20.80 -3.78
N ASP A 60 7.88 21.86 -2.98
CA ASP A 60 7.03 23.05 -3.11
C ASP A 60 7.24 23.75 -4.46
N ALA A 61 8.49 23.84 -4.91
CA ALA A 61 8.85 24.44 -6.20
C ALA A 61 8.65 23.51 -7.42
N SER A 62 8.31 22.22 -7.21
CA SER A 62 8.25 21.23 -8.30
C SER A 62 7.07 21.42 -9.25
N GLY A 63 6.07 22.23 -8.87
CA GLY A 63 4.84 22.42 -9.64
C GLY A 63 3.93 21.19 -9.66
N LYS A 64 4.24 20.14 -8.90
CA LYS A 64 3.34 19.00 -8.72
C LYS A 64 2.23 19.38 -7.73
N PRO A 65 0.95 19.17 -8.09
CA PRO A 65 -0.11 19.32 -7.12
C PRO A 65 0.10 18.30 -5.99
N ALA A 66 -0.20 18.71 -4.75
CA ALA A 66 -0.26 17.78 -3.64
C ALA A 66 -1.28 16.67 -3.97
N PRO A 67 -1.04 15.43 -3.54
CA PRO A 67 -2.01 14.35 -3.76
C PRO A 67 -3.34 14.71 -3.08
N ASP A 68 -4.44 14.49 -3.80
CA ASP A 68 -5.78 14.58 -3.22
C ASP A 68 -6.01 13.36 -2.32
N LEU A 69 -5.69 13.50 -1.04
CA LEU A 69 -5.85 12.46 -0.04
C LEU A 69 -7.28 12.41 0.45
N GLN A 70 -8.12 11.68 -0.27
CA GLN A 70 -9.48 11.39 0.16
C GLN A 70 -9.47 10.26 1.20
N ARG A 71 -9.88 10.58 2.43
CA ARG A 71 -10.20 9.57 3.43
C ARG A 71 -11.46 8.83 3.00
N ILE A 72 -11.27 7.70 2.34
CA ILE A 72 -12.36 6.75 2.09
C ILE A 72 -12.62 5.94 3.35
N ASP A 73 -13.82 6.06 3.91
CA ASP A 73 -14.33 5.13 4.92
C ASP A 73 -14.59 3.80 4.22
N LYS A 74 -13.55 2.96 4.17
CA LYS A 74 -13.70 1.54 3.87
C LYS A 74 -14.40 0.92 5.08
N ARG A 75 -15.72 1.14 5.20
CA ARG A 75 -16.52 0.44 6.21
C ARG A 75 -16.16 -1.03 6.14
N PRO A 76 -15.83 -1.68 7.28
CA PRO A 76 -15.63 -3.11 7.28
C PRO A 76 -16.84 -3.75 6.61
N VAL A 77 -16.62 -4.66 5.66
CA VAL A 77 -17.67 -5.61 5.27
C VAL A 77 -18.23 -6.14 6.57
N ASP A 78 -19.52 -5.89 6.81
CA ASP A 78 -20.15 -6.19 8.07
C ASP A 78 -19.96 -7.68 8.41
N ALA A 79 -20.02 -8.03 9.69
CA ALA A 79 -19.66 -9.37 10.13
C ALA A 79 -20.49 -10.47 9.44
N ALA A 80 -21.76 -10.20 9.13
CA ALA A 80 -22.63 -11.15 8.46
C ALA A 80 -22.28 -11.32 6.98
N THR A 81 -22.05 -10.23 6.25
CA THR A 81 -21.61 -10.28 4.84
C THR A 81 -20.24 -10.94 4.71
N ARG A 82 -19.35 -10.71 5.69
CA ARG A 82 -18.06 -11.42 5.77
C ARG A 82 -18.27 -12.92 5.98
N ALA A 83 -19.14 -13.32 6.90
CA ALA A 83 -19.44 -14.73 7.15
C ALA A 83 -19.99 -15.41 5.89
N LEU A 84 -20.91 -14.78 5.17
CA LEU A 84 -21.46 -15.30 3.92
C LEU A 84 -20.40 -15.45 2.82
N LYS A 85 -19.50 -14.48 2.66
CA LYS A 85 -18.37 -14.58 1.71
C LYS A 85 -17.41 -15.72 2.08
N THR A 86 -17.16 -15.92 3.37
CA THR A 86 -16.37 -17.06 3.87
C THR A 86 -17.06 -18.39 3.59
N GLU A 87 -18.34 -18.54 3.90
CA GLU A 87 -19.11 -19.76 3.62
C GLU A 87 -19.16 -20.07 2.13
N LEU A 88 -19.35 -19.06 1.28
CA LEU A 88 -19.28 -19.24 -0.17
C LEU A 88 -17.90 -19.75 -0.63
N ALA A 89 -16.82 -19.21 -0.05
CA ALA A 89 -15.46 -19.65 -0.36
C ALA A 89 -15.24 -21.12 0.07
N TYR A 90 -15.72 -21.50 1.26
CA TYR A 90 -15.62 -22.87 1.77
C TYR A 90 -16.46 -23.86 0.98
N ALA A 91 -17.72 -23.54 0.65
CA ALA A 91 -18.55 -24.41 -0.17
C ALA A 91 -17.94 -24.65 -1.57
N ARG A 92 -17.33 -23.62 -2.18
CA ARG A 92 -16.59 -23.76 -3.45
C ARG A 92 -15.35 -24.64 -3.31
N ALA A 93 -14.60 -24.48 -2.23
CA ALA A 93 -13.39 -25.27 -1.98
C ALA A 93 -13.73 -26.74 -1.74
N ASP A 94 -14.76 -27.02 -0.93
CA ASP A 94 -15.24 -28.35 -0.62
C ASP A 94 -15.71 -29.08 -1.89
N LEU A 95 -16.49 -28.40 -2.75
CA LEU A 95 -16.91 -28.97 -4.03
C LEU A 95 -15.69 -29.33 -4.91
N LYS A 96 -14.75 -28.40 -5.11
CA LYS A 96 -13.52 -28.66 -5.90
C LYS A 96 -12.68 -29.79 -5.33
N LYS A 97 -12.66 -29.94 -4.00
CA LYS A 97 -11.94 -31.01 -3.32
C LYS A 97 -12.60 -32.37 -3.61
N LEU A 98 -13.92 -32.46 -3.44
CA LEU A 98 -14.68 -33.68 -3.70
C LEU A 98 -14.61 -34.10 -5.18
N GLU A 99 -14.66 -33.15 -6.11
CA GLU A 99 -14.48 -33.40 -7.55
C GLU A 99 -13.10 -33.98 -7.86
N ARG A 100 -12.04 -33.46 -7.22
CA ARG A 100 -10.67 -33.97 -7.40
C ARG A 100 -10.47 -35.37 -6.81
N GLU A 101 -11.13 -35.65 -5.69
CA GLU A 101 -11.05 -36.93 -5.00
C GLU A 101 -11.92 -38.02 -5.66
N GLY A 102 -12.76 -37.67 -6.64
CA GLY A 102 -13.67 -38.62 -7.28
C GLY A 102 -14.75 -39.12 -6.31
N ALA A 103 -15.25 -38.23 -5.45
CA ALA A 103 -16.33 -38.57 -4.52
C ALA A 103 -17.59 -39.05 -5.26
N ASP A 104 -18.41 -39.85 -4.58
CA ASP A 104 -19.67 -40.35 -5.13
C ASP A 104 -20.69 -39.22 -5.37
N GLU A 105 -21.62 -39.50 -6.28
CA GLU A 105 -22.57 -38.49 -6.78
C GLU A 105 -23.45 -37.91 -5.66
N ALA A 106 -23.77 -38.68 -4.61
CA ALA A 106 -24.56 -38.18 -3.49
C ALA A 106 -23.80 -37.08 -2.71
N ARG A 107 -22.50 -37.27 -2.48
CA ARG A 107 -21.65 -36.26 -1.82
C ARG A 107 -21.43 -35.03 -2.70
N LEU A 108 -21.26 -35.21 -4.01
CA LEU A 108 -21.16 -34.11 -4.96
C LEU A 108 -22.47 -33.30 -5.04
N ALA A 109 -23.62 -33.97 -5.06
CA ALA A 109 -24.93 -33.34 -5.04
C ALA A 109 -25.13 -32.48 -3.77
N ALA A 110 -24.81 -33.02 -2.60
CA ALA A 110 -24.89 -32.27 -1.34
C ALA A 110 -23.95 -31.04 -1.32
N ALA A 111 -22.74 -31.15 -1.89
CA ALA A 111 -21.82 -30.03 -1.99
C ALA A 111 -22.30 -28.94 -2.96
N ARG A 112 -22.92 -29.32 -4.08
CA ARG A 112 -23.54 -28.39 -5.04
C ARG A 112 -24.73 -27.67 -4.41
N GLU A 113 -25.55 -28.36 -3.62
CA GLU A 113 -26.66 -27.76 -2.89
C GLU A 113 -26.16 -26.73 -1.86
N ARG A 114 -25.15 -27.07 -1.06
CA ARG A 114 -24.53 -26.14 -0.11
C ARG A 114 -23.95 -24.91 -0.81
N LEU A 115 -23.32 -25.09 -1.97
CA LEU A 115 -22.80 -23.98 -2.77
C LEU A 115 -23.93 -23.07 -3.26
N ALA A 116 -25.02 -23.63 -3.79
CA ALA A 116 -26.17 -22.88 -4.27
C ALA A 116 -26.85 -22.09 -3.14
N ALA A 117 -26.96 -22.69 -1.94
CA ALA A 117 -27.49 -22.02 -0.75
C ALA A 117 -26.62 -20.83 -0.32
N ALA A 118 -25.29 -21.01 -0.27
CA ALA A 118 -24.36 -19.93 0.08
C ALA A 118 -24.37 -18.78 -0.95
N GLN A 119 -24.49 -19.11 -2.24
CA GLN A 119 -24.65 -18.11 -3.31
C GLN A 119 -25.95 -17.31 -3.15
N SER A 120 -27.06 -17.98 -2.90
CA SER A 120 -28.37 -17.35 -2.74
C SER A 120 -28.42 -16.44 -1.51
N ALA A 121 -27.85 -16.89 -0.39
CA ALA A 121 -27.79 -16.11 0.85
C ALA A 121 -26.94 -14.84 0.68
N LEU A 122 -25.79 -14.93 -0.01
CA LEU A 122 -24.97 -13.75 -0.30
C LEU A 122 -25.67 -12.79 -1.26
N ALA A 123 -26.32 -13.31 -2.31
CA ALA A 123 -27.04 -12.48 -3.28
C ALA A 123 -28.21 -11.72 -2.64
N ALA A 124 -29.00 -12.38 -1.76
CA ALA A 124 -30.08 -11.73 -1.04
C ALA A 124 -29.59 -10.57 -0.16
N ARG A 125 -28.38 -10.69 0.40
CA ARG A 125 -27.78 -9.67 1.26
C ARG A 125 -27.10 -8.54 0.49
N ASP A 126 -26.58 -8.80 -0.70
CA ASP A 126 -26.04 -7.76 -1.57
C ASP A 126 -27.15 -6.86 -2.17
N THR A 127 -28.42 -7.31 -2.13
CA THR A 127 -29.60 -6.53 -2.56
C THR A 127 -30.31 -5.75 -1.44
N GLU A 128 -29.88 -5.91 -0.19
CA GLU A 128 -30.40 -5.22 1.01
C GLU A 128 -29.64 -3.91 1.27
#